data_AF-A0A970GGY9-F1
#
_entry.id   AF-A0A970GGY9-F1
#
_cell.length_a   1.000
_cell.length_b   1.000
_cell.length_c   1.000
_cell.angle_alpha   90.00
_cell.angle_beta   90.00
_cell.angle_gamma   90.00
#
_symmetry.space_group_name_H-M   'P 1'
#
loop_
_entity.id
_entity.type
_entity.pdbx_description
1 polymer ?
#
loop_
_entity_poly.entity_id
_entity_poly.type
_entity_poly.pdbx_seq_one_letter_code
_entity_poly.pdbx_strand_id
1 'polypeptide(L)'
;MRKEIDDFQQWLGRAAAEIPNANPSSKKEGHSPEKRTEVEEIVEKIETIKVDIAPGYNEWLKIGLCFADAFGEDGRDLFHRVSRFYPGYTDTECNKKYDDCLNTTGIRVTLKTFFWLAREAGIDIGSGPDETEEEVKPMPTFPDSLFPHLPLFTRGVVSAADTKEERDLMLLGTITVISACLPNVYGIYDGRKVYPNLFLFITAQASAGKGRLVHCKQLVEPIHNALRAEVEVLREQYQEEMAEYNAQKGKKNPSERPKQPPELMLFIPANSSTTGVFQLLADN
;
A
#
# COMPACT_ATOMS: atom_id res chain seq x y z
N MET A 1 13.05 6.27 47.70
CA MET A 1 12.62 5.30 46.69
C MET A 1 11.81 6.05 45.66
N ARG A 2 12.42 6.27 44.50
CA ARG A 2 11.93 7.14 43.43
C ARG A 2 12.35 6.43 42.14
N LYS A 3 11.45 5.64 41.57
CA LYS A 3 11.58 4.96 40.27
C LYS A 3 10.16 4.83 39.73
N GLU A 4 9.97 5.31 38.50
CA GLU A 4 8.78 5.20 37.61
C GLU A 4 8.37 6.57 37.00
N ILE A 5 9.35 7.28 36.44
CA ILE A 5 9.12 8.34 35.45
C ILE A 5 9.64 7.91 34.05
N ASP A 6 10.27 6.73 33.93
CA ASP A 6 10.92 6.28 32.68
C ASP A 6 10.03 5.47 31.71
N ASP A 7 8.75 5.27 31.99
CA ASP A 7 7.97 4.24 31.28
C ASP A 7 7.26 4.75 30.01
N PHE A 8 6.90 6.04 29.93
CA PHE A 8 6.10 6.54 28.80
C PHE A 8 6.91 6.65 27.49
N GLN A 9 8.07 7.31 27.50
CA GLN A 9 8.93 7.45 26.30
C GLN A 9 9.56 6.12 25.88
N GLN A 10 9.88 5.25 26.83
CA GLN A 10 10.41 3.91 26.57
C GLN A 10 9.32 3.00 25.98
N TRP A 11 8.06 3.15 26.41
CA TRP A 11 6.91 2.51 25.78
C TRP A 11 6.64 3.05 24.37
N LEU A 12 6.67 4.36 24.12
CA LEU A 12 6.51 4.92 22.76
C LEU A 12 7.51 4.27 21.78
N GLY A 13 8.75 4.06 22.22
CA GLY A 13 9.80 3.38 21.45
C GLY A 13 9.54 1.88 21.18
N ARG A 14 8.87 1.17 22.09
CA ARG A 14 8.51 -0.26 21.93
C ARG A 14 7.20 -0.46 21.17
N ALA A 15 6.18 0.35 21.45
CA ALA A 15 4.89 0.34 20.77
C ALA A 15 5.02 0.67 19.28
N ALA A 16 5.95 1.56 18.90
CA ALA A 16 6.27 1.81 17.49
C ALA A 16 6.83 0.57 16.75
N ALA A 17 7.40 -0.40 17.47
CA ALA A 17 7.94 -1.65 16.90
C ALA A 17 6.94 -2.82 16.91
N GLU A 18 5.94 -2.81 17.79
CA GLU A 18 4.95 -3.91 17.96
C GLU A 18 3.59 -3.63 17.29
N ILE A 19 3.42 -2.52 16.57
CA ILE A 19 2.19 -2.21 15.80
C ILE A 19 2.44 -2.44 14.29
N PRO A 20 2.16 -3.62 13.74
CA PRO A 20 2.13 -3.82 12.29
C PRO A 20 0.76 -3.44 11.75
N ASN A 21 0.47 -2.14 11.60
CA ASN A 21 -0.39 -1.65 10.52
C ASN A 21 -0.34 -0.12 10.38
N ALA A 22 0.77 0.37 9.86
CA ALA A 22 0.81 1.71 9.29
C ALA A 22 0.18 1.65 7.90
N ASN A 23 -1.11 1.93 7.80
CA ASN A 23 -1.74 2.21 6.50
C ASN A 23 -1.81 3.74 6.30
N PRO A 24 -1.21 4.30 5.24
CA PRO A 24 -1.23 5.73 5.00
C PRO A 24 -2.49 6.10 4.23
N SER A 25 -3.53 6.60 4.92
CA SER A 25 -4.42 7.68 4.46
C SER A 25 -5.78 7.65 5.16
N SER A 26 -6.07 8.72 5.90
CA SER A 26 -7.28 9.52 5.71
C SER A 26 -7.00 10.89 6.30
N LYS A 27 -7.52 11.92 5.63
CA LYS A 27 -7.38 13.33 6.01
C LYS A 27 -8.03 13.56 7.39
N LYS A 28 -7.59 14.62 8.08
CA LYS A 28 -8.27 15.18 9.26
C LYS A 28 -9.71 15.54 8.88
N GLU A 29 -10.64 14.61 9.02
CA GLU A 29 -12.07 14.88 9.04
C GLU A 29 -12.46 15.16 10.48
N GLY A 30 -12.97 16.37 10.74
CA GLY A 30 -13.63 16.68 12.00
C GLY A 30 -14.71 15.64 12.26
N HIS A 31 -14.67 14.98 13.41
CA HIS A 31 -15.54 13.86 13.71
C HIS A 31 -16.99 14.33 13.96
N SER A 32 -17.94 13.58 13.39
CA SER A 32 -19.40 13.78 13.55
C SER A 32 -19.82 13.66 15.03
N PRO A 33 -20.76 14.50 15.52
CA PRO A 33 -21.31 14.41 16.89
C PRO A 33 -21.88 13.03 17.23
N GLU A 34 -22.29 12.24 16.24
CA GLU A 34 -22.84 10.90 16.41
C GLU A 34 -21.84 9.92 17.09
N LYS A 35 -20.55 10.01 16.73
CA LYS A 35 -19.51 9.13 17.32
C LYS A 35 -19.24 9.45 18.79
N ARG A 36 -19.45 10.70 19.20
CA ARG A 36 -19.29 11.13 20.60
C ARG A 36 -20.42 10.55 21.45
N THR A 37 -21.65 10.64 20.98
CA THR A 37 -22.82 10.07 21.67
C THR A 37 -22.69 8.56 21.87
N GLU A 38 -22.22 7.82 20.86
CA GLU A 38 -21.97 6.38 20.97
C GLU A 38 -20.90 6.04 22.03
N VAL A 39 -19.78 6.78 22.05
CA VAL A 39 -18.76 6.60 23.09
C VAL A 39 -19.28 6.96 24.47
N GLU A 40 -20.06 8.03 24.60
CA GLU A 40 -20.68 8.44 25.87
C GLU A 40 -21.64 7.35 26.41
N GLU A 41 -22.47 6.75 25.56
CA GLU A 41 -23.36 5.64 25.94
C GLU A 41 -22.60 4.41 26.45
N ILE A 42 -21.45 4.08 25.83
CA ILE A 42 -20.62 2.96 26.25
C ILE A 42 -19.95 3.28 27.60
N VAL A 43 -19.48 4.52 27.79
CA VAL A 43 -18.94 4.97 29.07
C VAL A 43 -20.00 4.89 30.17
N GLU A 44 -21.25 5.27 29.90
CA GLU A 44 -22.35 5.11 30.87
C GLU A 44 -22.64 3.63 31.22
N LYS A 45 -22.53 2.73 30.23
CA LYS A 45 -22.64 1.28 30.47
C LYS A 45 -21.48 0.76 31.32
N ILE A 46 -20.25 1.19 31.05
CA ILE A 46 -19.07 0.89 31.89
C ILE A 46 -19.32 1.36 33.32
N GLU A 47 -19.88 2.56 33.49
CA GLU A 47 -20.18 3.12 34.80
C GLU A 47 -21.26 2.35 35.56
N THR A 48 -22.24 1.80 34.84
CA THR A 48 -23.33 1.00 35.38
C THR A 48 -22.86 -0.38 35.83
N ILE A 49 -22.02 -1.02 35.02
CA ILE A 49 -21.47 -2.36 35.28
C ILE A 49 -20.30 -2.29 36.29
N LYS A 50 -19.65 -1.13 36.42
CA LYS A 50 -18.46 -0.87 37.26
C LYS A 50 -17.32 -1.85 36.96
N VAL A 51 -17.12 -2.12 35.67
CA VAL A 51 -16.07 -3.01 35.17
C VAL A 51 -14.83 -2.21 34.81
N ASP A 52 -13.67 -2.74 35.17
CA ASP A 52 -12.40 -2.23 34.69
C ASP A 52 -12.12 -2.79 33.29
N ILE A 53 -12.16 -1.91 32.28
CA ILE A 53 -11.90 -2.26 30.88
C ILE A 53 -10.40 -2.21 30.53
N ALA A 54 -9.55 -1.78 31.48
CA ALA A 54 -8.13 -1.55 31.29
C ALA A 54 -7.32 -2.09 32.48
N PRO A 55 -7.28 -3.42 32.66
CA PRO A 55 -6.57 -4.04 33.80
C PRO A 55 -5.05 -3.84 33.74
N GLY A 56 -4.50 -3.44 32.58
CA GLY A 56 -3.09 -3.14 32.37
C GLY A 56 -2.83 -1.68 32.01
N TYR A 57 -1.64 -1.19 32.39
CA TYR A 57 -1.17 0.17 32.07
C TYR A 57 -1.16 0.46 30.56
N ASN A 58 -0.91 -0.56 29.73
CA ASN A 58 -0.87 -0.42 28.27
C ASN A 58 -2.25 -0.17 27.66
N GLU A 59 -3.26 -0.90 28.13
CA GLU A 59 -4.66 -0.78 27.71
C GLU A 59 -5.19 0.58 28.14
N TRP A 60 -4.85 1.00 29.36
CA TRP A 60 -5.19 2.31 29.89
C TRP A 60 -4.61 3.45 29.03
N LEU A 61 -3.35 3.33 28.64
CA LEU A 61 -2.69 4.33 27.80
C LEU A 61 -3.27 4.39 26.38
N LYS A 62 -3.63 3.23 25.80
CA LYS A 62 -4.28 3.15 24.48
C LYS A 62 -5.64 3.86 24.48
N ILE A 63 -6.41 3.77 25.58
CA ILE A 63 -7.68 4.50 25.73
C ILE A 63 -7.43 6.01 25.79
N GLY A 64 -6.42 6.45 26.55
CA GLY A 64 -6.04 7.87 26.61
C GLY A 64 -5.68 8.44 25.24
N LEU A 65 -4.86 7.71 24.47
CA LEU A 65 -4.47 8.09 23.12
C LEU A 65 -5.65 8.10 22.14
N CYS A 66 -6.58 7.14 22.21
CA CYS A 66 -7.72 7.12 21.30
C CYS A 66 -8.71 8.25 21.56
N PHE A 67 -8.92 8.63 22.83
CA PHE A 67 -9.77 9.78 23.16
C PHE A 67 -9.10 11.10 22.81
N ALA A 68 -7.79 11.22 23.01
CA ALA A 68 -7.02 12.41 22.62
C ALA A 68 -7.03 12.61 21.10
N ASP A 69 -6.89 11.54 20.30
CA ASP A 69 -6.95 11.62 18.83
C ASP A 69 -8.37 11.93 18.33
N ALA A 70 -9.40 11.32 18.92
CA ALA A 70 -10.78 11.44 18.43
C ALA A 70 -11.50 12.71 18.89
N PHE A 71 -11.26 13.17 20.12
CA PHE A 71 -12.03 14.25 20.75
C PHE A 71 -11.14 15.40 21.26
N GLY A 72 -9.81 15.28 21.20
CA GLY A 72 -8.91 16.29 21.75
C GLY A 72 -9.13 16.50 23.24
N GLU A 73 -9.10 17.75 23.71
CA GLU A 73 -9.32 18.07 25.13
C GLU A 73 -10.69 17.63 25.67
N ASP A 74 -11.72 17.59 24.82
CA ASP A 74 -13.07 17.17 25.22
C ASP A 74 -13.14 15.68 25.61
N GLY A 75 -12.17 14.87 25.18
CA GLY A 75 -12.08 13.45 25.56
C GLY A 75 -11.50 13.22 26.96
N ARG A 76 -10.97 14.25 27.63
CA ARG A 76 -10.38 14.15 28.96
C ARG A 76 -11.41 13.67 29.99
N ASP A 77 -12.61 14.22 29.94
CA ASP A 77 -13.66 13.86 30.89
C ASP A 77 -14.07 12.38 30.74
N LEU A 78 -14.15 11.89 29.49
CA LEU A 78 -14.40 10.48 29.19
C LEU A 78 -13.27 9.58 29.72
N PHE A 79 -12.02 10.01 29.57
CA PHE A 79 -10.87 9.28 30.10
C PHE A 79 -10.92 9.15 31.61
N HIS A 80 -11.22 10.23 32.34
CA HIS A 80 -11.37 10.19 33.80
C HIS A 80 -12.53 9.28 34.23
N ARG A 81 -13.66 9.32 33.53
CA ARG A 81 -14.85 8.49 33.82
C ARG A 81 -14.57 7.00 33.66
N VAL A 82 -13.80 6.61 32.65
CA VAL A 82 -13.38 5.22 32.45
C VAL A 82 -12.30 4.82 33.46
N SER A 83 -11.31 5.71 33.68
CA SER A 83 -10.14 5.42 34.52
C SER A 83 -10.46 5.27 36.00
N ARG A 84 -11.56 5.85 36.49
CA ARG A 84 -11.94 5.81 37.92
C ARG A 84 -12.21 4.40 38.46
N PHE A 85 -12.42 3.42 37.58
CA PHE A 85 -12.66 2.03 37.95
C PHE A 85 -11.37 1.22 38.11
N TYR A 86 -10.24 1.77 37.66
CA TYR A 86 -8.94 1.16 37.87
C TYR A 86 -8.50 1.30 39.35
N PRO A 87 -8.04 0.23 40.02
CA PRO A 87 -7.68 0.26 41.44
C PRO A 87 -6.57 1.26 41.82
N GLY A 88 -5.72 1.67 40.86
CA GLY A 88 -4.63 2.62 41.04
C GLY A 88 -4.96 4.06 40.61
N TYR A 89 -6.23 4.39 40.35
CA TYR A 89 -6.61 5.70 39.83
C TYR A 89 -6.24 6.86 40.77
N THR A 90 -5.50 7.83 40.24
CA THR A 90 -5.25 9.12 40.89
C THR A 90 -5.54 10.24 39.89
N ASP A 91 -6.40 11.20 40.27
CA ASP A 91 -6.82 12.30 39.40
C ASP A 91 -5.63 13.11 38.83
N THR A 92 -4.60 13.33 39.65
CA THR A 92 -3.39 14.07 39.25
C THR A 92 -2.48 13.29 38.29
N GLU A 93 -2.53 11.96 38.30
CA GLU A 93 -1.78 11.11 37.38
C GLU A 93 -2.51 10.97 36.06
N CYS A 94 -3.83 10.75 36.11
CA CYS A 94 -4.71 10.68 34.95
C CYS A 94 -4.61 11.95 34.09
N ASN A 95 -4.66 13.13 34.73
CA ASN A 95 -4.51 14.41 34.04
C ASN A 95 -3.16 14.55 33.33
N LYS A 96 -2.05 14.24 34.01
CA LYS A 96 -0.70 14.29 33.41
C LYS A 96 -0.57 13.35 32.22
N LYS A 97 -1.14 12.15 32.31
CA LYS A 97 -1.10 11.17 31.23
C LYS A 97 -1.92 11.60 30.04
N TYR A 98 -3.07 12.25 30.26
CA TYR A 98 -3.87 12.80 29.18
C TYR A 98 -3.16 13.97 28.49
N ASP A 99 -2.49 14.84 29.25
CA ASP A 99 -1.63 15.91 28.71
C ASP A 99 -0.49 15.32 27.85
N ASP A 100 0.13 14.24 28.31
CA ASP A 100 1.15 13.52 27.55
C ASP A 100 0.58 12.92 26.26
N CYS A 101 -0.65 12.38 26.29
CA CYS A 101 -1.33 11.83 25.11
C CYS A 101 -1.64 12.91 24.07
N LEU A 102 -2.10 14.09 24.49
CA LEU A 102 -2.40 15.22 23.58
C LEU A 102 -1.15 15.80 22.92
N ASN A 103 -0.02 15.78 23.64
CA ASN A 103 1.26 16.26 23.13
C ASN A 103 2.01 15.21 22.29
N THR A 104 1.57 13.95 22.30
CA THR A 104 2.21 12.88 21.55
C THR A 104 1.74 12.88 20.10
N THR A 105 2.68 13.10 19.18
CA THR A 105 2.41 13.05 17.74
C THR A 105 3.20 11.88 17.11
N GLY A 106 2.50 10.98 16.42
CA GLY A 106 3.13 9.88 15.67
C GLY A 106 2.64 8.46 15.98
N ILE A 107 1.91 8.24 17.07
CA ILE A 107 1.24 6.96 17.36
C ILE A 107 -0.24 7.11 17.03
N ARG A 108 -0.75 6.28 16.11
CA ARG A 108 -2.17 6.28 15.70
C ARG A 108 -2.91 5.12 16.37
N VAL A 109 -3.53 5.40 17.52
CA VAL A 109 -4.51 4.50 18.14
C VAL A 109 -5.90 5.09 17.87
N THR A 110 -6.81 4.28 17.34
CA THR A 110 -8.16 4.74 16.95
C THR A 110 -9.21 4.28 17.95
N LEU A 111 -10.41 4.89 17.93
CA LEU A 111 -11.55 4.49 18.78
C LEU A 111 -11.93 3.00 18.67
N LYS A 112 -11.52 2.31 17.60
CA LYS A 112 -11.68 0.86 17.46
C LYS A 112 -11.05 0.07 18.62
N THR A 113 -9.92 0.54 19.14
CA THR A 113 -9.25 -0.11 20.28
C THR A 113 -10.08 -0.01 21.55
N PHE A 114 -10.76 1.13 21.77
CA PHE A 114 -11.66 1.30 22.89
C PHE A 114 -12.90 0.40 22.78
N PHE A 115 -13.54 0.35 21.61
CA PHE A 115 -14.70 -0.54 21.40
C PHE A 115 -14.35 -2.02 21.59
N TRP A 116 -13.17 -2.44 21.13
CA TRP A 116 -12.69 -3.80 21.33
C TRP A 116 -12.48 -4.14 22.82
N LEU A 117 -11.84 -3.25 23.59
CA LEU A 117 -11.64 -3.42 25.03
C LEU A 117 -12.96 -3.46 25.80
N ALA A 118 -13.92 -2.60 25.44
CA ALA A 118 -15.24 -2.60 26.05
C ALA A 118 -16.02 -3.90 25.76
N ARG A 119 -15.89 -4.46 24.54
CA ARG A 119 -16.48 -5.78 24.20
C ARG A 119 -15.83 -6.91 24.99
N GLU A 120 -14.51 -6.90 25.14
CA GLU A 120 -13.78 -7.91 25.93
C GLU A 120 -14.19 -7.88 27.41
N ALA A 121 -14.46 -6.70 27.95
CA ALA A 121 -14.98 -6.52 29.31
C ALA A 121 -16.48 -6.86 29.46
N GLY A 122 -17.14 -7.34 28.41
CA GLY A 122 -18.54 -7.80 28.44
C GLY A 122 -19.58 -6.68 28.37
N ILE A 123 -19.22 -5.50 27.88
CA ILE A 123 -20.19 -4.42 27.64
C ILE A 123 -20.90 -4.66 26.31
N ASP A 124 -22.24 -4.70 26.38
CA ASP A 124 -23.08 -4.85 25.19
C ASP A 124 -23.12 -3.53 24.41
N ILE A 125 -22.16 -3.40 23.49
CA ILE A 125 -22.13 -2.35 22.48
C ILE A 125 -23.06 -2.84 21.37
N GLY A 126 -24.33 -2.45 21.43
CA GLY A 126 -25.31 -2.83 20.43
C GLY A 126 -24.79 -2.47 19.05
N SER A 127 -24.43 -3.48 18.25
CA SER A 127 -24.02 -3.42 16.82
C SER A 127 -23.56 -2.03 16.36
N GLY A 128 -22.37 -1.60 16.77
CA GLY A 128 -21.79 -0.31 16.42
C GLY A 128 -20.27 -0.40 16.29
N PRO A 129 -19.71 0.23 15.23
CA PRO A 129 -19.64 -0.48 13.97
C PRO A 129 -18.95 -1.83 14.23
N ASP A 130 -19.75 -2.91 14.13
CA ASP A 130 -19.20 -4.15 13.56
C ASP A 130 -18.36 -3.73 12.36
N GLU A 131 -17.29 -4.48 12.10
CA GLU A 131 -16.52 -4.35 10.88
C GLU A 131 -17.45 -3.76 9.82
N THR A 132 -17.20 -2.54 9.36
CA THR A 132 -17.48 -2.36 7.96
C THR A 132 -16.55 -3.42 7.35
N GLU A 133 -16.99 -4.69 7.22
CA GLU A 133 -17.69 -5.10 6.02
C GLU A 133 -18.19 -3.81 5.35
N GLU A 134 -17.23 -3.04 4.80
CA GLU A 134 -17.45 -2.36 3.56
C GLU A 134 -18.08 -3.50 2.79
N GLU A 135 -19.41 -3.48 2.62
CA GLU A 135 -20.10 -4.32 1.66
C GLU A 135 -19.10 -4.38 0.52
N VAL A 136 -18.45 -5.54 0.34
CA VAL A 136 -17.31 -5.64 -0.55
C VAL A 136 -17.96 -5.43 -1.90
N LYS A 137 -18.02 -4.16 -2.32
CA LYS A 137 -18.79 -3.77 -3.48
C LYS A 137 -18.12 -4.55 -4.58
N PRO A 138 -18.81 -5.53 -5.17
CA PRO A 138 -18.17 -6.43 -6.11
C PRO A 138 -17.55 -5.56 -7.18
N MET A 139 -16.27 -5.78 -7.47
CA MET A 139 -15.58 -4.98 -8.46
C MET A 139 -16.41 -5.05 -9.75
N PRO A 140 -16.62 -3.91 -10.44
CA PRO A 140 -17.37 -3.93 -11.68
C PRO A 140 -16.69 -4.89 -12.66
N THR A 141 -17.46 -5.82 -13.20
CA THR A 141 -16.99 -6.80 -14.18
C THR A 141 -17.53 -6.49 -15.56
N PHE A 142 -16.79 -6.88 -16.59
CA PHE A 142 -17.22 -6.81 -17.98
C PHE A 142 -18.40 -7.77 -18.21
N PRO A 143 -19.32 -7.41 -19.13
CA PRO A 143 -20.44 -8.26 -19.46
C PRO A 143 -19.97 -9.58 -20.08
N ASP A 144 -20.62 -10.69 -19.70
CA ASP A 144 -20.26 -12.03 -20.19
C ASP A 144 -20.38 -12.17 -21.73
N SER A 145 -21.20 -11.32 -22.36
CA SER A 145 -21.34 -11.24 -23.82
C SER A 145 -20.07 -10.80 -24.54
N LEU A 146 -19.10 -10.17 -23.87
CA LEU A 146 -17.84 -9.73 -24.47
C LEU A 146 -16.92 -10.90 -24.83
N PHE A 147 -16.80 -11.88 -23.94
CA PHE A 147 -15.78 -12.93 -24.00
C PHE A 147 -15.88 -13.86 -25.22
N PRO A 148 -17.08 -14.16 -25.74
CA PRO A 148 -17.22 -14.89 -26.99
C PRO A 148 -16.60 -14.22 -28.22
N HIS A 149 -16.48 -12.88 -28.21
CA HIS A 149 -15.96 -12.08 -29.31
C HIS A 149 -14.45 -11.77 -29.19
N LEU A 150 -13.80 -12.20 -28.11
CA LEU A 150 -12.36 -12.01 -27.95
C LEU A 150 -11.57 -12.87 -28.96
N PRO A 151 -10.42 -12.38 -29.43
CA PRO A 151 -9.46 -13.18 -30.19
C PRO A 151 -9.13 -14.50 -29.49
N LEU A 152 -8.87 -15.56 -30.27
CA LEU A 152 -8.58 -16.90 -29.74
C LEU A 152 -7.46 -16.90 -28.70
N PHE A 153 -6.39 -16.14 -28.96
CA PHE A 153 -5.28 -15.98 -28.03
C PHE A 153 -5.73 -15.46 -26.66
N THR A 154 -6.41 -14.31 -26.63
CA THR A 154 -6.91 -13.69 -25.40
C THR A 154 -7.96 -14.55 -24.70
N ARG A 155 -8.76 -15.29 -25.47
CA ARG A 155 -9.76 -16.21 -24.93
C ARG A 155 -9.10 -17.37 -24.17
N GLY A 156 -7.98 -17.88 -24.67
CA GLY A 156 -7.17 -18.87 -23.97
C GLY A 156 -6.65 -18.34 -22.63
N VAL A 157 -6.12 -17.12 -22.62
CA VAL A 157 -5.58 -16.50 -21.40
C VAL A 157 -6.67 -16.32 -20.33
N VAL A 158 -7.81 -15.73 -20.69
CA VAL A 158 -8.88 -15.45 -19.72
C VAL A 158 -9.61 -16.72 -19.25
N SER A 159 -9.52 -17.82 -20.00
CA SER A 159 -10.11 -19.11 -19.61
C SER A 159 -9.43 -19.76 -18.40
N ALA A 160 -8.22 -19.32 -18.06
CA ALA A 160 -7.50 -19.80 -16.89
C ALA A 160 -8.02 -19.20 -15.57
N ALA A 161 -8.84 -18.15 -15.62
CA ALA A 161 -9.35 -17.46 -14.43
C ALA A 161 -10.52 -18.22 -13.78
N ASP A 162 -10.56 -18.20 -12.44
CA ASP A 162 -11.58 -18.92 -11.66
C ASP A 162 -12.79 -18.05 -11.35
N THR A 163 -12.62 -16.72 -11.31
CA THR A 163 -13.70 -15.75 -11.07
C THR A 163 -13.82 -14.72 -12.20
N LYS A 164 -14.95 -14.01 -12.24
CA LYS A 164 -15.19 -12.94 -13.24
C LYS A 164 -14.19 -11.79 -13.07
N GLU A 165 -13.88 -11.44 -11.83
CA GLU A 165 -12.93 -10.39 -11.48
C GLU A 165 -11.52 -10.77 -11.95
N GLU A 166 -11.09 -12.02 -11.71
CA GLU A 166 -9.80 -12.52 -12.19
C GLU A 166 -9.74 -12.54 -13.71
N ARG A 167 -10.82 -12.96 -14.37
CA ARG A 167 -10.92 -13.02 -15.84
C ARG A 167 -10.70 -11.64 -16.46
N ASP A 168 -11.35 -10.63 -15.88
CA ASP A 168 -11.27 -9.26 -16.37
C ASP A 168 -9.91 -8.64 -16.07
N LEU A 169 -9.34 -8.96 -14.90
CA LEU A 169 -8.00 -8.55 -14.50
C LEU A 169 -6.94 -9.15 -15.43
N MET A 170 -7.06 -10.44 -15.79
CA MET A 170 -6.18 -11.10 -16.75
C MET A 170 -6.33 -10.52 -18.16
N LEU A 171 -7.55 -10.18 -18.59
CA LEU A 171 -7.77 -9.51 -19.87
C LEU A 171 -7.06 -8.15 -19.92
N LEU A 172 -7.26 -7.31 -18.90
CA LEU A 172 -6.62 -6.00 -18.81
C LEU A 172 -5.09 -6.14 -18.78
N GLY A 173 -4.57 -7.02 -17.92
CA GLY A 173 -3.14 -7.29 -17.82
C GLY A 173 -2.54 -7.75 -19.16
N THR A 174 -3.26 -8.61 -19.89
CA THR A 174 -2.84 -9.11 -21.21
C THR A 174 -2.76 -8.00 -22.24
N ILE A 175 -3.79 -7.16 -22.36
CA ILE A 175 -3.79 -6.04 -23.33
C ILE A 175 -2.66 -5.06 -22.98
N THR A 176 -2.45 -4.79 -21.69
CA THR A 176 -1.36 -3.92 -21.23
C THR A 176 0.02 -4.45 -21.61
N VAL A 177 0.34 -5.72 -21.36
CA VAL A 177 1.67 -6.26 -21.72
C VAL A 177 1.85 -6.34 -23.24
N ILE A 178 0.80 -6.67 -24.00
CA ILE A 178 0.86 -6.69 -25.48
C ILE A 178 1.12 -5.29 -26.02
N SER A 179 0.60 -4.25 -25.39
CA SER A 179 0.78 -2.87 -25.86
C SER A 179 2.25 -2.47 -26.01
N ALA A 180 3.11 -2.98 -25.11
CA ALA A 180 4.57 -2.76 -25.16
C ALA A 180 5.27 -3.49 -26.32
N CYS A 181 4.59 -4.43 -26.97
CA CYS A 181 5.14 -5.25 -28.05
C CYS A 181 4.71 -4.75 -29.45
N LEU A 182 4.18 -3.53 -29.55
CA LEU A 182 3.65 -2.96 -30.81
C LEU A 182 4.45 -1.73 -31.29
N PRO A 183 5.80 -1.80 -31.43
CA PRO A 183 6.62 -0.63 -31.73
C PRO A 183 6.31 0.00 -33.11
N ASN A 184 5.82 -0.80 -34.05
CA ASN A 184 5.51 -0.37 -35.41
C ASN A 184 4.06 0.09 -35.60
N VAL A 185 3.25 0.09 -34.53
CA VAL A 185 1.85 0.51 -34.57
C VAL A 185 1.75 1.92 -34.01
N TYR A 186 1.23 2.85 -34.80
CA TYR A 186 0.97 4.21 -34.36
C TYR A 186 -0.23 4.80 -35.11
N GLY A 187 -0.89 5.76 -34.47
CA GLY A 187 -1.90 6.62 -35.08
C GLY A 187 -1.39 8.05 -35.23
N ILE A 188 -2.08 8.86 -36.05
CA ILE A 188 -1.85 10.31 -36.12
C ILE A 188 -3.01 10.99 -35.40
N TYR A 189 -2.71 11.75 -34.35
CA TYR A 189 -3.67 12.54 -33.58
C TYR A 189 -3.14 13.97 -33.43
N ASP A 190 -3.96 14.97 -33.81
CA ASP A 190 -3.56 16.38 -33.82
C ASP A 190 -2.21 16.65 -34.51
N GLY A 191 -1.99 16.00 -35.66
CA GLY A 191 -0.75 16.09 -36.44
C GLY A 191 0.47 15.40 -35.82
N ARG A 192 0.33 14.72 -34.68
CA ARG A 192 1.43 14.03 -33.98
C ARG A 192 1.25 12.52 -34.03
N LYS A 193 2.36 11.78 -34.08
CA LYS A 193 2.35 10.32 -33.93
C LYS A 193 2.06 9.95 -32.48
N VAL A 194 1.12 9.04 -32.27
CA VAL A 194 0.74 8.49 -30.96
C VAL A 194 0.81 6.97 -31.02
N TYR A 195 1.41 6.36 -29.99
CA TYR A 195 1.62 4.92 -29.89
C TYR A 195 0.59 4.29 -28.94
N PRO A 196 0.23 3.01 -29.12
CA PRO A 196 -0.83 2.35 -28.37
C PRO A 196 -0.39 1.88 -26.97
N ASN A 197 0.59 2.53 -26.34
CA ASN A 197 1.11 2.14 -25.02
C ASN A 197 0.06 2.33 -23.93
N LEU A 198 -0.24 1.28 -23.16
CA LEU A 198 -1.22 1.32 -22.08
C LEU A 198 -0.54 1.22 -20.72
N PHE A 199 -1.07 1.96 -19.75
CA PHE A 199 -0.68 1.86 -18.34
C PHE A 199 -1.85 1.32 -17.54
N LEU A 200 -1.58 0.31 -16.71
CA LEU A 200 -2.60 -0.31 -15.86
C LEU A 200 -2.22 -0.14 -14.39
N PHE A 201 -3.11 0.50 -13.64
CA PHE A 201 -3.01 0.63 -12.19
C PHE A 201 -4.22 -0.06 -11.57
N ILE A 202 -3.97 -1.00 -10.66
CA ILE A 202 -5.01 -1.83 -10.06
C ILE A 202 -5.02 -1.60 -8.56
N THR A 203 -6.14 -1.10 -8.08
CA THR A 203 -6.49 -0.99 -6.67
C THR A 203 -7.47 -2.11 -6.34
N ALA A 204 -7.02 -3.13 -5.61
CA ALA A 204 -7.90 -4.21 -5.17
C ALA A 204 -7.50 -4.66 -3.76
N GLN A 205 -8.43 -5.25 -3.00
CA GLN A 205 -8.17 -5.78 -1.66
C GLN A 205 -7.16 -6.94 -1.69
N ALA A 206 -6.63 -7.32 -0.51
CA ALA A 206 -5.81 -8.53 -0.39
C ALA A 206 -6.59 -9.75 -0.92
N SER A 207 -5.90 -10.70 -1.55
CA SER A 207 -6.51 -11.90 -2.16
C SER A 207 -7.46 -11.66 -3.35
N ALA A 208 -7.58 -10.44 -3.89
CA ALA A 208 -8.41 -10.13 -5.06
C ALA A 208 -7.81 -10.61 -6.41
N GLY A 209 -7.02 -11.68 -6.43
CA GLY A 209 -6.45 -12.25 -7.66
C GLY A 209 -5.27 -11.49 -8.28
N LYS A 210 -4.78 -10.40 -7.67
CA LYS A 210 -3.63 -9.59 -8.18
C LYS A 210 -2.37 -10.41 -8.50
N GLY A 211 -2.13 -11.48 -7.74
CA GLY A 211 -0.98 -12.36 -7.96
C GLY A 211 -0.96 -13.00 -9.35
N ARG A 212 -2.13 -13.25 -9.95
CA ARG A 212 -2.25 -13.89 -11.26
C ARG A 212 -1.72 -13.03 -12.41
N LEU A 213 -1.63 -11.73 -12.22
CA LEU A 213 -1.06 -10.81 -13.22
C LEU A 213 0.40 -11.10 -13.52
N VAL A 214 1.11 -11.80 -12.62
CA VAL A 214 2.48 -12.25 -12.91
C VAL A 214 2.53 -13.11 -14.16
N HIS A 215 1.49 -13.90 -14.43
CA HIS A 215 1.40 -14.75 -15.63
C HIS A 215 1.21 -13.96 -16.92
N CYS A 216 0.62 -12.77 -16.86
CA CYS A 216 0.51 -11.92 -18.04
C CYS A 216 1.90 -11.52 -18.56
N LYS A 217 2.90 -11.36 -17.67
CA LYS A 217 4.29 -11.09 -18.09
C LYS A 217 4.86 -12.23 -18.94
N GLN A 218 4.50 -13.47 -18.64
CA GLN A 218 4.99 -14.65 -19.37
C GLN A 218 4.58 -14.65 -20.85
N LEU A 219 3.49 -13.95 -21.19
CA LEU A 219 3.03 -13.83 -22.58
C LEU A 219 4.03 -13.07 -23.48
N VAL A 220 4.83 -12.18 -22.90
CA VAL A 220 5.79 -11.34 -23.64
C VAL A 220 7.25 -11.71 -23.36
N GLU A 221 7.50 -12.72 -22.51
CA GLU A 221 8.84 -13.26 -22.25
C GLU A 221 9.58 -13.69 -23.51
N PRO A 222 8.97 -14.36 -24.51
CA PRO A 222 9.68 -14.74 -25.73
C PRO A 222 10.23 -13.52 -26.48
N ILE A 223 9.47 -12.41 -26.51
CA ILE A 223 9.89 -11.16 -27.16
C ILE A 223 10.99 -10.50 -26.35
N HIS A 224 10.85 -10.46 -25.02
CA HIS A 224 11.90 -9.96 -24.14
C HIS A 224 13.23 -10.71 -24.34
N ASN A 225 13.19 -12.04 -24.39
CA ASN A 225 14.38 -12.87 -24.57
C ASN A 225 15.01 -12.66 -25.95
N ALA A 226 14.22 -12.47 -27.00
CA ALA A 226 14.73 -12.16 -28.34
C ALA A 226 15.49 -10.83 -28.37
N LEU A 227 14.92 -9.78 -27.74
CA LEU A 227 15.60 -8.48 -27.62
C LEU A 227 16.91 -8.58 -26.84
N ARG A 228 16.91 -9.36 -25.75
CA ARG A 228 18.12 -9.58 -24.95
C ARG A 228 19.22 -10.29 -25.74
N ALA A 229 18.87 -11.31 -26.52
CA ALA A 229 19.82 -12.01 -27.37
C ALA A 229 20.41 -11.08 -28.45
N GLU A 230 19.61 -10.21 -29.06
CA GLU A 230 20.09 -9.21 -30.03
C GLU A 230 21.07 -8.22 -29.39
N VAL A 231 20.73 -7.71 -28.20
CA VAL A 231 21.61 -6.80 -27.44
C VAL A 231 22.91 -7.48 -27.02
N GLU A 232 22.89 -8.77 -26.68
CA GLU A 232 24.11 -9.53 -26.36
C GLU A 232 25.06 -9.61 -27.57
N VAL A 233 24.54 -9.90 -28.77
CA VAL A 233 25.34 -9.90 -30.00
C VAL A 233 25.94 -8.52 -30.28
N LEU A 234 25.15 -7.45 -30.14
CA LEU A 234 25.64 -6.07 -30.32
C LEU A 234 26.70 -5.70 -29.26
N ARG A 235 26.58 -6.21 -28.03
CA ARG A 235 27.57 -6.01 -26.97
C ARG A 235 28.88 -6.72 -27.27
N GLU A 236 28.85 -7.93 -27.81
CA GLU A 236 30.05 -8.66 -28.23
C GLU A 236 30.78 -7.92 -29.35
N GLN A 237 30.06 -7.50 -30.39
CA GLN A 237 30.62 -6.69 -31.48
C GLN A 237 31.25 -5.40 -30.98
N TYR A 238 30.55 -4.67 -30.09
CA TYR A 238 31.09 -3.46 -29.48
C TYR A 238 32.36 -3.73 -28.66
N GLN A 239 32.46 -4.87 -27.96
CA GLN A 239 33.66 -5.23 -27.20
C GLN A 239 34.85 -5.49 -28.12
N GLU A 240 34.65 -6.17 -29.25
CA GLU A 240 35.67 -6.40 -30.27
C GLU A 240 36.14 -5.08 -30.88
N GLU A 241 35.22 -4.24 -31.35
CA GLU A 241 35.53 -2.92 -31.91
C GLU A 241 36.26 -2.03 -30.90
N MET A 242 35.86 -2.06 -29.63
CA MET A 242 36.54 -1.32 -28.56
C MET A 242 37.95 -1.84 -28.29
N ALA A 243 38.18 -3.15 -28.39
CA ALA A 243 39.51 -3.74 -28.26
C ALA A 243 40.42 -3.29 -29.42
N GLU A 244 39.91 -3.28 -30.65
CA GLU A 244 40.63 -2.77 -31.82
C GLU A 244 40.95 -1.28 -31.69
N TYR A 245 39.97 -0.46 -31.30
CA TYR A 245 40.17 0.97 -31.05
C TYR A 245 41.24 1.22 -30.00
N ASN A 246 41.20 0.49 -28.88
CA ASN A 246 42.21 0.59 -27.83
C ASN A 246 43.61 0.16 -28.29
N ALA A 247 43.71 -0.85 -29.16
CA ALA A 247 44.98 -1.29 -29.76
C ALA A 247 45.55 -0.29 -30.79
N GLN A 248 44.70 0.54 -31.41
CA GLN A 248 45.10 1.58 -32.36
C GLN A 248 45.35 2.95 -31.70
N LYS A 249 45.04 3.08 -30.40
CA LYS A 249 45.20 4.30 -29.62
C LYS A 249 46.66 4.77 -29.62
N GLY A 250 46.94 5.92 -30.25
CA GLY A 250 48.28 6.51 -30.39
C GLY A 250 48.87 6.49 -31.80
N LYS A 251 48.18 5.92 -32.80
CA LYS A 251 48.56 6.02 -34.22
C LYS A 251 48.15 7.37 -34.81
N LYS A 252 48.86 7.82 -35.88
CA LYS A 252 48.66 9.13 -36.54
C LYS A 252 47.23 9.39 -37.05
N ASN A 253 46.46 8.34 -37.32
CA ASN A 253 45.03 8.38 -37.65
C ASN A 253 44.29 7.35 -36.78
N PRO A 254 43.78 7.73 -35.59
CA PRO A 254 42.95 6.83 -34.78
C PRO A 254 41.60 6.61 -35.46
N SER A 255 41.10 5.37 -35.41
CA SER A 255 39.73 5.01 -35.78
C SER A 255 38.72 5.74 -34.87
N GLU A 256 37.48 5.94 -35.34
CA GLU A 256 36.43 6.53 -34.51
C GLU A 256 36.12 5.63 -33.30
N ARG A 257 35.80 6.25 -32.15
CA ARG A 257 35.43 5.49 -30.96
C ARG A 257 34.10 4.76 -31.20
N PRO A 258 34.05 3.44 -31.02
CA PRO A 258 32.81 2.67 -31.13
C PRO A 258 31.71 3.23 -30.23
N LYS A 259 30.46 3.20 -30.72
CA LYS A 259 29.29 3.65 -29.96
C LYS A 259 28.77 2.52 -29.10
N GLN A 260 28.42 2.84 -27.85
CA GLN A 260 27.82 1.86 -26.95
C GLN A 260 26.48 1.39 -27.51
N PRO A 261 26.21 0.06 -27.53
CA PRO A 261 24.95 -0.47 -28.02
C PRO A 261 23.79 -0.10 -27.08
N PRO A 262 22.57 0.09 -27.62
CA PRO A 262 21.39 0.39 -26.82
C PRO A 262 20.99 -0.81 -25.95
N GLU A 263 20.41 -0.55 -24.79
CA GLU A 263 19.91 -1.60 -23.90
C GLU A 263 18.40 -1.82 -24.11
N LEU A 264 18.06 -2.74 -25.01
CA LEU A 264 16.68 -3.10 -25.34
C LEU A 264 16.14 -4.17 -24.38
N MET A 265 15.09 -3.84 -23.63
CA MET A 265 14.41 -4.80 -22.77
C MET A 265 13.01 -4.34 -22.36
N LEU A 266 12.04 -5.26 -22.38
CA LEU A 266 10.65 -4.98 -21.97
C LEU A 266 10.45 -4.91 -20.45
N PHE A 267 11.24 -5.67 -19.69
CA PHE A 267 11.11 -5.74 -18.23
C PHE A 267 12.19 -4.92 -17.56
N ILE A 268 11.77 -3.86 -16.88
CA ILE A 268 12.67 -3.00 -16.12
C ILE A 268 12.79 -3.55 -14.70
N PRO A 269 14.02 -3.85 -14.21
CA PRO A 269 14.24 -4.31 -12.84
C PRO A 269 13.78 -3.30 -11.79
N ALA A 270 13.22 -3.80 -10.68
CA ALA A 270 12.73 -2.96 -9.59
C ALA A 270 13.84 -2.19 -8.83
N ASN A 271 15.08 -2.67 -8.95
CA ASN A 271 16.27 -2.05 -8.34
C ASN A 271 17.00 -1.08 -9.29
N SER A 272 16.42 -0.74 -10.45
CA SER A 272 16.98 0.25 -11.36
C SER A 272 16.91 1.66 -10.76
N SER A 273 18.00 2.41 -10.88
CA SER A 273 18.01 3.83 -10.54
C SER A 273 17.10 4.62 -11.48
N THR A 274 16.61 5.79 -11.04
CA THR A 274 15.80 6.67 -11.88
C THR A 274 16.48 6.98 -13.22
N THR A 275 17.79 7.26 -13.21
CA THR A 275 18.57 7.50 -14.43
C THR A 275 18.66 6.26 -15.33
N GLY A 276 18.82 5.07 -14.75
CA GLY A 276 18.81 3.82 -15.49
C GLY A 276 17.46 3.54 -16.15
N VAL A 277 16.35 3.80 -15.46
CA VAL A 277 15.00 3.67 -16.04
C VAL A 277 14.81 4.62 -17.22
N PHE A 278 15.22 5.89 -17.10
CA PHE A 278 15.12 6.84 -18.22
C PHE A 278 15.97 6.45 -19.42
N GLN A 279 17.19 5.93 -19.18
CA GLN A 279 18.04 5.44 -20.27
C GLN A 279 17.38 4.25 -20.99
N LEU A 280 16.86 3.27 -20.25
CA LEU A 280 16.17 2.11 -20.82
C LEU A 280 14.91 2.50 -21.62
N LEU A 281 14.18 3.52 -21.17
CA LEU A 281 13.03 4.04 -21.91
C LEU A 281 13.42 4.82 -23.17
N ALA A 282 14.61 5.42 -23.18
CA ALA A 282 15.12 6.13 -24.36
C ALA A 282 15.75 5.19 -25.39
N ASP A 283 16.30 4.08 -24.93
CA ASP A 283 16.94 3.07 -25.78
C ASP A 283 15.91 2.17 -26.50
N ASN A 284 14.75 1.90 -25.88
CA ASN A 284 13.63 1.15 -26.47
C ASN A 284 12.79 1.99 -27.45
#